data_AF-A0A839YKU9-F1
#
_entry.id   AF-A0A839YKU9-F1
#
_cell.length_a   1.000
_cell.length_b   1.000
_cell.length_c   1.000
_cell.angle_alpha   90.00
_cell.angle_beta   90.00
_cell.angle_gamma   90.00
#
_symmetry.space_group_name_H-M   'P 1'
#
loop_
_entity.id
_entity.type
_entity.pdbx_description
1 polymer ?
#
loop_
_entity_poly.entity_id
_entity_poly.type
_entity_poly.pdbx_seq_one_letter_code
_entity_poly.pdbx_strand_id
1 'polypeptide(L)'
;MLEFTGSGTIDDVVGRLPTTGIAPIGGSTTIRFNLDTAASTLYESGVDYAVYDLAVTGVAATIGGYTFTPNSDTLFTPALTIDKGFSFFGGISSEASYAVGFYLSDVPRSAGGENPFDVATGSRGTLSIQALFKADEIGDWDLSLGRLPDLSRAASQSLAYVTRDAATGRSGQLRGRFSGTFSPNVAAVPEPATWCLLLLGFGLVGAALRRSPRITSARTGSSSTP
;
A
#
# COMPACT_ATOMS: atom_id res chain seq x y z
N MET A 1 -8.53 -4.18 4.90
CA MET A 1 -7.43 -3.26 4.60
C MET A 1 -6.10 -3.97 4.80
N LEU A 2 -5.19 -3.85 3.84
CA LEU A 2 -3.84 -4.40 3.89
C LEU A 2 -2.84 -3.23 3.94
N GLU A 3 -1.83 -3.31 4.79
CA GLU A 3 -0.70 -2.38 4.76
C GLU A 3 0.43 -2.99 3.94
N PHE A 4 0.83 -2.29 2.89
CA PHE A 4 2.04 -2.58 2.15
C PHE A 4 3.22 -1.84 2.76
N THR A 5 4.33 -2.54 2.96
CA THR A 5 5.63 -1.93 3.23
C THR A 5 6.70 -2.63 2.43
N GLY A 6 7.71 -1.87 1.98
CA GLY A 6 8.87 -2.45 1.35
C GLY A 6 10.03 -1.47 1.23
N SER A 7 11.20 -2.03 0.94
CA SER A 7 12.44 -1.28 0.77
C SER A 7 13.35 -1.94 -0.26
N GLY A 8 14.32 -1.18 -0.77
CA GLY A 8 15.22 -1.65 -1.80
C GLY A 8 16.39 -0.70 -2.06
N THR A 9 17.04 -0.88 -3.21
CA THR A 9 18.16 -0.06 -3.68
C THR A 9 17.99 0.25 -5.15
N ILE A 10 18.52 1.40 -5.59
CA ILE A 10 18.64 1.73 -7.01
C ILE A 10 19.87 1.01 -7.56
N ASP A 11 19.69 0.20 -8.58
CA ASP A 11 20.78 -0.58 -9.18
C ASP A 11 21.22 -0.02 -10.52
N ASP A 12 20.32 0.66 -11.25
CA ASP A 12 20.55 1.10 -12.61
C ASP A 12 19.79 2.39 -12.97
N VAL A 13 20.32 3.12 -13.94
CA VAL A 13 19.74 4.32 -14.54
C VAL A 13 19.73 4.18 -16.05
N VAL A 14 18.54 4.22 -16.64
CA VAL A 14 18.33 4.05 -18.08
C VAL A 14 17.66 5.29 -18.65
N GLY A 15 17.98 5.67 -19.88
CA GLY A 15 17.27 6.73 -20.61
C GLY A 15 18.19 7.84 -21.09
N ARG A 16 17.58 8.95 -21.51
CA ARG A 16 18.27 10.11 -22.11
C ARG A 16 18.16 11.37 -21.27
N LEU A 17 17.45 11.32 -20.14
CA LEU A 17 17.38 12.44 -19.21
C LEU A 17 18.61 12.45 -18.29
N PRO A 18 19.28 13.60 -18.13
CA PRO A 18 20.33 13.74 -17.15
C PRO A 18 19.80 13.49 -15.73
N THR A 19 20.56 12.78 -14.90
CA THR A 19 20.24 12.62 -13.48
C THR A 19 20.65 13.87 -12.70
N THR A 20 19.87 14.24 -11.68
CA THR A 20 20.22 15.35 -10.77
C THR A 20 21.17 14.94 -9.65
N GLY A 21 21.36 13.63 -9.45
CA GLY A 21 22.16 13.08 -8.36
C GLY A 21 21.39 12.89 -7.05
N ILE A 22 20.12 13.31 -6.96
CA ILE A 22 19.27 13.14 -5.76
C ILE A 22 19.00 11.65 -5.47
N ALA A 23 18.96 10.82 -6.51
CA ALA A 23 18.70 9.39 -6.44
C ALA A 23 19.84 8.60 -7.12
N PRO A 24 21.02 8.53 -6.48
CA PRO A 24 22.18 7.86 -7.06
C PRO A 24 22.02 6.33 -7.07
N ILE A 25 22.78 5.64 -7.93
CA ILE A 25 22.93 4.18 -7.85
C ILE A 25 23.46 3.80 -6.45
N GLY A 26 22.89 2.76 -5.87
CA GLY A 26 23.08 2.35 -4.47
C GLY A 26 22.19 3.09 -3.47
N GLY A 27 21.46 4.13 -3.90
CA GLY A 27 20.52 4.86 -3.06
C GLY A 27 19.37 3.99 -2.57
N SER A 28 18.99 4.14 -1.30
CA SER A 28 17.90 3.38 -0.69
C SER A 28 16.53 3.79 -1.24
N THR A 29 15.61 2.84 -1.34
CA THR A 29 14.21 3.12 -1.64
C THR A 29 13.32 2.58 -0.53
N THR A 30 12.24 3.29 -0.21
CA THR A 30 11.20 2.81 0.71
C THR A 30 9.83 3.15 0.15
N ILE A 31 8.87 2.27 0.36
CA ILE A 31 7.48 2.49 -0.03
C ILE A 31 6.56 1.93 1.06
N ARG A 32 5.53 2.68 1.41
CA ARG A 32 4.39 2.21 2.17
C ARG A 32 3.08 2.77 1.63
N PHE A 33 2.01 2.00 1.75
CA PHE A 33 0.63 2.46 1.53
C PHE A 33 -0.35 1.48 2.16
N ASN A 34 -1.57 1.95 2.43
CA ASN A 34 -2.68 1.09 2.82
C ASN A 34 -3.53 0.81 1.58
N LEU A 35 -3.83 -0.46 1.32
CA LEU A 35 -4.70 -0.94 0.26
C LEU A 35 -6.04 -1.37 0.86
N ASP A 36 -7.12 -0.75 0.39
CA ASP A 36 -8.48 -1.23 0.63
C ASP A 36 -8.93 -2.12 -0.53
N THR A 37 -8.76 -3.44 -0.35
CA THR A 37 -9.16 -4.43 -1.35
C THR A 37 -10.68 -4.47 -1.57
N ALA A 38 -11.49 -4.01 -0.62
CA ALA A 38 -12.95 -3.99 -0.74
C ALA A 38 -13.45 -2.76 -1.50
N ALA A 39 -12.73 -1.64 -1.41
CA ALA A 39 -13.01 -0.42 -2.17
C ALA A 39 -12.32 -0.35 -3.54
N SER A 40 -11.35 -1.24 -3.79
CA SER A 40 -10.69 -1.37 -5.10
C SER A 40 -11.64 -1.99 -6.13
N THR A 41 -11.59 -1.52 -7.37
CA THR A 41 -12.53 -1.90 -8.43
C THR A 41 -11.82 -2.67 -9.53
N LEU A 42 -12.41 -3.76 -10.01
CA LEU A 42 -11.94 -4.46 -11.21
C LEU A 42 -12.26 -3.59 -12.42
N TYR A 43 -11.22 -3.10 -13.09
CA TYR A 43 -11.34 -2.28 -14.29
C TYR A 43 -11.53 -3.16 -15.54
N GLU A 44 -10.66 -4.15 -15.71
CA GLU A 44 -10.64 -5.05 -16.85
C GLU A 44 -10.14 -6.44 -16.45
N SER A 45 -10.64 -7.50 -17.08
CA SER A 45 -10.09 -8.84 -16.88
C SER A 45 -10.29 -9.74 -18.09
N GLY A 46 -9.37 -10.70 -18.24
CA GLY A 46 -9.45 -11.80 -19.17
C GLY A 46 -9.07 -13.12 -18.48
N VAL A 47 -8.86 -14.15 -19.30
CA VAL A 47 -8.44 -15.47 -18.80
C VAL A 47 -7.06 -15.41 -18.12
N ASP A 48 -6.17 -14.59 -18.67
CA ASP A 48 -4.77 -14.52 -18.28
C ASP A 48 -4.38 -13.16 -17.69
N TYR A 49 -5.31 -12.25 -17.44
CA TYR A 49 -4.96 -10.98 -16.82
C TYR A 49 -6.13 -10.35 -16.05
N ALA A 50 -5.80 -9.47 -15.11
CA ALA A 50 -6.74 -8.62 -14.41
C ALA A 50 -6.09 -7.26 -14.12
N VAL A 51 -6.86 -6.19 -14.27
CA VAL A 51 -6.45 -4.81 -13.99
C VAL A 51 -7.42 -4.23 -12.97
N TYR A 52 -6.89 -3.70 -11.87
CA TYR A 52 -7.67 -3.09 -10.82
C TYR A 52 -7.32 -1.61 -10.66
N ASP A 53 -8.35 -0.79 -10.51
CA ASP A 53 -8.25 0.54 -9.92
C ASP A 53 -8.17 0.38 -8.40
N LEU A 54 -7.04 0.80 -7.83
CA LEU A 54 -6.74 0.58 -6.42
C LEU A 54 -7.20 1.75 -5.54
N ALA A 55 -7.94 1.40 -4.49
CA ALA A 55 -8.23 2.31 -3.39
C ALA A 55 -7.06 2.29 -2.40
N VAL A 56 -6.09 3.19 -2.58
CA VAL A 56 -4.92 3.32 -1.70
C VAL A 56 -4.94 4.61 -0.87
N THR A 57 -4.43 4.53 0.36
CA THR A 57 -4.29 5.69 1.25
C THR A 57 -2.94 5.66 1.97
N GLY A 58 -2.52 6.80 2.53
CA GLY A 58 -1.28 6.88 3.31
C GLY A 58 -0.01 6.55 2.52
N VAL A 59 -0.03 6.78 1.20
CA VAL A 59 1.13 6.54 0.32
C VAL A 59 2.29 7.42 0.78
N ALA A 60 3.41 6.79 1.08
CA ALA A 60 4.69 7.46 1.30
C ALA A 60 5.80 6.64 0.64
N ALA A 61 6.60 7.29 -0.20
CA ALA A 61 7.68 6.64 -0.90
C ALA A 61 8.89 7.57 -1.03
N THR A 62 10.08 6.99 -0.89
CA THR A 62 11.37 7.68 -1.07
C THR A 62 12.26 6.90 -2.04
N ILE A 63 13.02 7.63 -2.86
CA ILE A 63 13.92 7.07 -3.88
C ILE A 63 15.25 7.83 -3.80
N GLY A 64 16.21 7.27 -3.07
CA GLY A 64 17.37 8.04 -2.62
C GLY A 64 16.91 9.20 -1.74
N GLY A 65 17.32 10.43 -2.08
CA GLY A 65 16.85 11.65 -1.41
C GLY A 65 15.50 12.17 -1.90
N TYR A 66 14.93 11.58 -2.95
CA TYR A 66 13.68 12.08 -3.55
C TYR A 66 12.45 11.57 -2.80
N THR A 67 11.55 12.46 -2.40
CA THR A 67 10.24 12.11 -1.83
C THR A 67 9.18 12.09 -2.93
N PHE A 68 8.56 10.94 -3.14
CA PHE A 68 7.48 10.76 -4.11
C PHE A 68 6.15 11.26 -3.53
N THR A 69 5.42 12.06 -4.32
CA THR A 69 4.12 12.60 -3.94
C THR A 69 3.06 12.08 -4.89
N PRO A 70 2.16 11.18 -4.43
CA PRO A 70 1.12 10.62 -5.31
C PRO A 70 0.25 11.72 -5.89
N ASN A 71 -0.14 11.57 -7.16
CA ASN A 71 -1.11 12.45 -7.79
C ASN A 71 -2.48 12.29 -7.13
N SER A 72 -3.09 13.39 -6.73
CA SER A 72 -4.45 13.42 -6.17
C SER A 72 -5.55 13.64 -7.21
N ASP A 73 -5.18 13.83 -8.48
CA ASP A 73 -6.12 13.93 -9.60
C ASP A 73 -6.83 12.58 -9.82
N THR A 74 -8.16 12.61 -9.88
CA THR A 74 -9.01 11.43 -10.07
C THR A 74 -8.78 10.71 -11.41
N LEU A 75 -8.14 11.36 -12.38
CA LEU A 75 -7.72 10.72 -13.63
C LEU A 75 -6.50 9.80 -13.46
N PHE A 76 -5.82 9.88 -12.32
CA PHE A 76 -4.60 9.14 -12.02
C PHE A 76 -4.83 8.20 -10.85
N THR A 77 -5.72 7.24 -11.05
CA THR A 77 -5.97 6.17 -10.07
C THR A 77 -4.76 5.23 -10.03
N PRO A 78 -4.23 4.93 -8.83
CA PRO A 78 -3.28 3.84 -8.65
C PRO A 78 -3.82 2.54 -9.23
N ALA A 79 -2.97 1.78 -9.92
CA ALA A 79 -3.41 0.58 -10.63
C ALA A 79 -2.63 -0.66 -10.17
N LEU A 80 -3.29 -1.81 -10.22
CA LEU A 80 -2.68 -3.13 -10.14
C LEU A 80 -2.90 -3.86 -11.46
N THR A 81 -1.87 -4.44 -12.02
CA THR A 81 -1.99 -5.47 -13.06
C THR A 81 -1.59 -6.81 -12.47
N ILE A 82 -2.30 -7.85 -12.86
CA ILE A 82 -1.96 -9.24 -12.59
C ILE A 82 -2.02 -9.97 -13.91
N ASP A 83 -0.92 -10.58 -14.31
CA ASP A 83 -0.78 -11.24 -15.60
C ASP A 83 -0.32 -12.68 -15.39
N LYS A 84 -1.06 -13.66 -15.94
CA LYS A 84 -0.63 -15.05 -16.09
C LYS A 84 0.23 -15.17 -17.34
N GLY A 85 1.28 -15.95 -17.25
CA GLY A 85 2.13 -16.21 -18.40
C GLY A 85 3.18 -17.24 -18.10
N PHE A 86 4.33 -17.07 -18.74
CA PHE A 86 5.47 -17.94 -18.56
C PHE A 86 6.74 -17.11 -18.37
N SER A 87 7.65 -17.59 -17.54
CA SER A 87 8.96 -16.96 -17.32
C SER A 87 10.06 -18.00 -17.17
N PHE A 88 11.31 -17.53 -17.24
CA PHE A 88 12.52 -18.35 -17.06
C PHE A 88 13.16 -18.00 -15.72
N PHE A 89 13.15 -18.95 -14.78
CA PHE A 89 13.73 -18.77 -13.45
C PHE A 89 15.16 -19.32 -13.38
N GLY A 90 15.98 -19.00 -14.39
CA GLY A 90 17.37 -19.46 -14.52
C GLY A 90 17.55 -20.86 -15.12
N GLY A 91 16.47 -21.56 -15.44
CA GLY A 91 16.47 -22.84 -16.16
C GLY A 91 16.44 -22.69 -17.69
N ILE A 92 16.47 -23.83 -18.40
CA ILE A 92 16.36 -23.90 -19.87
C ILE A 92 14.92 -24.00 -20.37
N SER A 93 13.96 -24.21 -19.47
CA SER A 93 12.54 -24.31 -19.78
C SER A 93 11.78 -23.15 -19.14
N SER A 94 10.72 -22.72 -19.81
CA SER A 94 9.78 -21.76 -19.24
C SER A 94 8.86 -22.46 -18.24
N GLU A 95 8.52 -21.77 -17.16
CA GLU A 95 7.58 -22.22 -16.12
C GLU A 95 6.38 -21.29 -16.10
N ALA A 96 5.19 -21.81 -15.77
CA ALA A 96 4.01 -20.97 -15.59
C ALA A 96 4.25 -19.97 -14.45
N SER A 97 3.85 -18.72 -14.65
CA SER A 97 4.16 -17.62 -13.74
C SER A 97 3.04 -16.61 -13.64
N TYR A 98 3.05 -15.85 -12.55
CA TYR A 98 2.20 -14.69 -12.35
C TYR A 98 3.07 -13.45 -12.17
N ALA A 99 2.81 -12.41 -12.96
CA ALA A 99 3.40 -11.09 -12.78
C ALA A 99 2.39 -10.17 -12.12
N VAL A 100 2.80 -9.45 -11.07
CA VAL A 100 1.98 -8.47 -10.36
C VAL A 100 2.68 -7.13 -10.45
N GLY A 101 2.00 -6.12 -10.99
CA GLY A 101 2.53 -4.76 -11.13
C GLY A 101 1.68 -3.75 -10.40
N PHE A 102 2.27 -2.99 -9.48
CA PHE A 102 1.65 -1.83 -8.85
C PHE A 102 2.15 -0.56 -9.53
N TYR A 103 1.26 0.37 -9.84
CA TYR A 103 1.58 1.62 -10.52
C TYR A 103 1.01 2.80 -9.76
N LEU A 104 1.88 3.75 -9.42
CA LEU A 104 1.56 5.00 -8.73
C LEU A 104 2.04 6.16 -9.61
N SER A 105 1.12 7.05 -9.97
CA SER A 105 1.47 8.25 -10.73
C SER A 105 1.80 9.41 -9.80
N ASP A 106 2.79 10.19 -10.21
CA ASP A 106 3.29 11.36 -9.49
C ASP A 106 2.52 12.63 -9.88
N VAL A 107 2.51 13.63 -8.99
CA VAL A 107 1.96 14.96 -9.31
C VAL A 107 2.73 15.60 -10.48
N PRO A 108 2.05 16.33 -11.39
CA PRO A 108 2.72 17.14 -12.39
C PRO A 108 3.69 18.12 -11.72
N ARG A 109 4.91 18.18 -12.22
CA ARG A 109 6.00 18.90 -11.56
C ARG A 109 5.92 20.41 -11.79
N SER A 110 6.21 21.19 -10.75
CA SER A 110 6.51 22.62 -10.86
C SER A 110 7.96 22.85 -11.31
N ALA A 111 8.25 24.02 -11.89
CA ALA A 111 9.62 24.39 -12.27
C ALA A 111 10.55 24.35 -11.04
N GLY A 112 11.72 23.70 -11.16
CA GLY A 112 12.74 23.68 -10.11
C GLY A 112 12.43 22.81 -8.88
N GLY A 113 11.38 21.98 -8.94
CA GLY A 113 11.13 20.99 -7.89
C GLY A 113 12.17 19.87 -7.88
N GLU A 114 12.42 19.28 -6.71
CA GLU A 114 13.30 18.11 -6.59
C GLU A 114 12.77 16.95 -7.45
N ASN A 115 13.67 16.36 -8.26
CA ASN A 115 13.38 15.23 -9.13
C ASN A 115 14.66 14.41 -9.35
N PRO A 116 14.59 13.07 -9.44
CA PRO A 116 15.73 12.25 -9.86
C PRO A 116 16.37 12.64 -11.20
N PHE A 117 15.59 13.25 -12.10
CA PHE A 117 16.00 13.66 -13.43
C PHE A 117 15.78 15.15 -13.66
N ASP A 118 16.64 15.76 -14.48
CA ASP A 118 16.44 17.13 -14.96
C ASP A 118 15.30 17.15 -15.99
N VAL A 119 14.16 17.71 -15.59
CA VAL A 119 12.92 17.72 -16.37
C VAL A 119 12.23 19.08 -16.33
N ALA A 120 11.55 19.42 -17.42
CA ALA A 120 10.73 20.61 -17.53
C ALA A 120 9.48 20.54 -16.65
N THR A 121 8.92 21.72 -16.34
CA THR A 121 7.60 21.86 -15.71
C THR A 121 6.53 21.05 -16.43
N GLY A 122 5.64 20.42 -15.69
CA GLY A 122 4.55 19.59 -16.20
C GLY A 122 4.95 18.14 -16.51
N SER A 123 6.25 17.81 -16.43
CA SER A 123 6.72 16.43 -16.51
C SER A 123 6.13 15.59 -15.38
N ARG A 124 5.93 14.30 -15.65
CA ARG A 124 5.27 13.37 -14.73
C ARG A 124 6.16 12.16 -14.51
N GLY A 125 6.09 11.63 -13.29
CA GLY A 125 6.72 10.38 -12.89
C GLY A 125 5.69 9.27 -12.72
N THR A 126 6.13 8.03 -12.88
CA THR A 126 5.39 6.84 -12.49
C THR A 126 6.34 5.97 -11.68
N LEU A 127 5.94 5.67 -10.44
CA LEU A 127 6.58 4.70 -9.58
C LEU A 127 5.87 3.36 -9.79
N SER A 128 6.63 2.30 -10.05
CA SER A 128 6.10 0.96 -10.13
C SER A 128 6.89 -0.04 -9.30
N ILE A 129 6.17 -1.03 -8.78
CA ILE A 129 6.71 -2.20 -8.10
C ILE A 129 6.21 -3.40 -8.85
N GLN A 130 7.10 -4.32 -9.18
CA GLN A 130 6.73 -5.55 -9.88
C GLN A 130 7.23 -6.75 -9.09
N ALA A 131 6.39 -7.77 -9.01
CA ALA A 131 6.72 -9.07 -8.44
C ALA A 131 6.39 -10.17 -9.44
N LEU A 132 7.28 -11.15 -9.53
CA LEU A 132 7.09 -12.32 -10.38
C LEU A 132 7.08 -13.57 -9.49
N PHE A 133 6.04 -14.37 -9.64
CA PHE A 133 5.81 -15.60 -8.89
C PHE A 133 5.87 -16.81 -9.82
N LYS A 134 6.37 -17.93 -9.31
CA LYS A 134 6.15 -19.22 -9.94
C LYS A 134 4.75 -19.72 -9.62
N ALA A 135 4.06 -20.28 -10.60
CA ALA A 135 2.68 -20.73 -10.42
C ALA A 135 2.54 -21.90 -9.43
N ASP A 136 3.53 -22.79 -9.36
CA ASP A 136 3.56 -23.92 -8.43
C ASP A 136 3.70 -23.48 -6.96
N GLU A 137 4.36 -22.36 -6.71
CA GLU A 137 4.53 -21.81 -5.37
C GLU A 137 3.25 -21.18 -4.82
N ILE A 138 2.49 -20.45 -5.65
CA ILE A 138 1.28 -19.74 -5.21
C ILE A 138 -0.01 -20.51 -5.46
N GLY A 139 0.05 -21.60 -6.22
CA GLY A 139 -1.11 -22.40 -6.61
C GLY A 139 -1.97 -21.72 -7.68
N ASP A 140 -3.13 -22.32 -7.97
CA ASP A 140 -4.08 -21.70 -8.90
C ASP A 140 -4.69 -20.43 -8.28
N TRP A 141 -4.19 -19.30 -8.74
CA TRP A 141 -4.69 -17.98 -8.37
C TRP A 141 -5.75 -17.53 -9.38
N ASP A 142 -6.92 -17.20 -8.85
CA ASP A 142 -8.08 -16.66 -9.56
C ASP A 142 -7.93 -15.19 -9.98
N LEU A 143 -6.73 -14.61 -9.83
CA LEU A 143 -6.42 -13.21 -10.10
C LEU A 143 -7.20 -12.22 -9.22
N SER A 144 -7.80 -12.66 -8.12
CA SER A 144 -8.55 -11.78 -7.23
C SER A 144 -7.65 -11.08 -6.20
N LEU A 145 -8.03 -9.84 -5.85
CA LEU A 145 -7.37 -9.07 -4.78
C LEU A 145 -7.50 -9.74 -3.39
N GLY A 146 -8.57 -10.50 -3.17
CA GLY A 146 -8.82 -11.19 -1.90
C GLY A 146 -7.82 -12.32 -1.60
N ARG A 147 -7.08 -12.76 -2.61
CA ARG A 147 -6.06 -13.82 -2.52
C ARG A 147 -4.69 -13.35 -3.02
N LEU A 148 -4.37 -12.06 -2.87
CA LEU A 148 -3.04 -11.54 -3.20
C LEU A 148 -1.96 -12.40 -2.51
N PRO A 149 -1.01 -12.97 -3.25
CA PRO A 149 0.06 -13.76 -2.68
C PRO A 149 0.98 -12.88 -1.84
N ASP A 150 1.59 -13.47 -0.82
CA ASP A 150 2.64 -12.79 -0.08
C ASP A 150 3.84 -12.52 -1.00
N LEU A 151 4.11 -11.24 -1.22
CA LEU A 151 5.19 -10.77 -2.09
C LEU A 151 6.57 -11.27 -1.62
N SER A 152 6.75 -11.59 -0.34
CA SER A 152 8.00 -12.19 0.17
C SER A 152 8.35 -13.52 -0.52
N ARG A 153 7.34 -14.19 -1.10
CA ARG A 153 7.46 -15.45 -1.83
C ARG A 153 7.71 -15.26 -3.33
N ALA A 154 7.75 -14.03 -3.83
CA ALA A 154 8.02 -13.78 -5.24
C ALA A 154 9.47 -14.18 -5.57
N ALA A 155 9.63 -14.91 -6.67
CA ALA A 155 10.94 -15.30 -7.19
C ALA A 155 11.79 -14.08 -7.61
N SER A 156 11.15 -12.98 -7.99
CA SER A 156 11.82 -11.69 -8.16
C SER A 156 10.91 -10.53 -7.81
N GLN A 157 11.49 -9.49 -7.25
CA GLN A 157 10.83 -8.22 -6.99
C GLN A 157 11.70 -7.07 -7.47
N SER A 158 11.09 -6.09 -8.11
CA SER A 158 11.78 -4.94 -8.66
C SER A 158 10.98 -3.66 -8.47
N LEU A 159 11.69 -2.55 -8.48
CA LEU A 159 11.13 -1.21 -8.46
C LEU A 159 11.62 -0.46 -9.69
N ALA A 160 10.76 0.38 -10.25
CA ALA A 160 11.13 1.36 -11.23
C ALA A 160 10.50 2.71 -10.94
N TYR A 161 11.24 3.78 -11.20
CA TYR A 161 10.67 5.13 -11.33
C TYR A 161 10.96 5.62 -12.74
N VAL A 162 9.92 5.86 -13.52
CA VAL A 162 10.00 6.35 -14.89
C VAL A 162 9.50 7.78 -14.91
N THR A 163 10.23 8.68 -15.56
CA THR A 163 9.71 10.01 -15.89
C THR A 163 9.85 10.30 -17.37
N ARG A 164 8.96 11.14 -17.88
CA ARG A 164 9.00 11.66 -19.24
C ARG A 164 8.96 13.18 -19.20
N ASP A 165 9.93 13.78 -19.85
CA ASP A 165 10.05 15.22 -19.99
C ASP A 165 8.96 15.77 -20.91
N ALA A 166 8.16 16.71 -20.41
CA ALA A 166 7.01 17.25 -21.14
C ALA A 166 7.41 18.10 -22.36
N ALA A 167 8.58 18.74 -22.34
CA ALA A 167 9.03 19.64 -23.40
C ALA A 167 9.69 18.89 -24.57
N THR A 168 10.50 17.88 -24.27
CA THR A 168 11.33 17.15 -25.24
C THR A 168 10.85 15.74 -25.52
N GLY A 169 9.95 15.20 -24.69
CA GLY A 169 9.45 13.83 -24.79
C GLY A 169 10.47 12.75 -24.41
N ARG A 170 11.68 13.14 -23.98
CA ARG A 170 12.73 12.22 -23.51
C ARG A 170 12.31 11.55 -22.20
N SER A 171 12.82 10.36 -21.95
CA SER A 171 12.55 9.62 -20.72
C SER A 171 13.82 9.28 -19.94
N GLY A 172 13.63 9.10 -18.65
CA GLY A 172 14.62 8.65 -17.68
C GLY A 172 13.95 7.62 -16.78
N GLN A 173 14.69 6.59 -16.41
CA GLN A 173 14.20 5.50 -15.59
C GLN A 173 15.24 5.09 -14.57
N LEU A 174 14.86 5.07 -13.30
CA LEU A 174 15.59 4.37 -12.25
C LEU A 174 15.05 2.96 -12.14
N ARG A 175 15.93 1.98 -11.93
CA ARG A 175 15.57 0.58 -11.67
C ARG A 175 16.31 0.08 -10.45
N GLY A 176 15.69 -0.86 -9.74
CA GLY A 176 16.27 -1.38 -8.52
C GLY A 176 15.65 -2.69 -8.07
N ARG A 177 16.40 -3.42 -7.26
CA ARG A 177 15.84 -4.48 -6.42
C ARG A 177 14.96 -3.87 -5.34
N PHE A 178 13.90 -4.59 -5.04
CA PHE A 178 12.94 -4.20 -4.04
C PHE A 178 12.46 -5.43 -3.30
N SER A 179 12.09 -5.30 -2.04
CA SER A 179 11.43 -6.34 -1.26
C SER A 179 10.32 -5.70 -0.45
N GLY A 180 9.08 -6.16 -0.66
CA GLY A 180 7.93 -5.74 0.10
C GLY A 180 7.05 -6.90 0.52
N THR A 181 6.09 -6.60 1.39
CA THR A 181 5.07 -7.54 1.85
C THR A 181 3.79 -6.80 2.20
N PHE A 182 2.67 -7.53 2.17
CA PHE A 182 1.39 -7.08 2.69
C PHE A 182 1.17 -7.66 4.09
N SER A 183 0.93 -6.79 5.05
CA SER A 183 0.45 -7.17 6.37
C SER A 183 -1.04 -6.84 6.48
N PRO A 184 -1.89 -7.72 7.02
CA PRO A 184 -3.26 -7.34 7.33
C PRO A 184 -3.24 -6.21 8.36
N ASN A 185 -3.89 -5.09 8.05
CA ASN A 185 -4.11 -4.02 9.03
C ASN A 185 -5.28 -4.44 9.92
N VAL A 186 -5.02 -5.41 10.79
CA VAL A 186 -5.97 -5.85 11.81
C VAL A 186 -5.88 -4.81 12.91
N ALA A 187 -6.93 -3.98 13.04
CA ALA A 187 -7.08 -3.16 14.24
C ALA A 187 -6.90 -4.09 15.44
N ALA A 188 -5.97 -3.76 16.34
CA ALA A 188 -5.66 -4.60 17.48
C ALA A 188 -6.97 -4.88 18.24
N VAL A 189 -7.50 -6.09 18.08
CA VAL A 189 -8.60 -6.55 18.90
C VAL A 189 -8.01 -6.57 20.31
N PRO A 190 -8.64 -5.88 21.28
CA PRO A 190 -8.15 -5.88 22.64
C PRO A 190 -7.87 -7.33 23.06
N GLU A 191 -6.71 -7.57 23.66
CA GLU A 191 -6.36 -8.91 24.10
C GLU A 191 -7.48 -9.48 24.99
N PRO A 192 -7.65 -10.81 25.06
CA PRO A 192 -8.66 -11.42 25.92
C PRO A 192 -8.61 -10.89 27.37
N ALA A 193 -7.42 -10.58 27.88
CA ALA A 193 -7.22 -9.97 29.18
C ALA A 193 -7.86 -8.57 29.29
N THR A 194 -7.78 -7.75 28.24
CA THR A 194 -8.41 -6.43 28.18
C THR A 194 -9.93 -6.56 28.21
N TRP A 195 -10.50 -7.53 27.49
CA TRP A 195 -11.93 -7.83 27.59
C TRP A 195 -12.32 -8.27 29.00
N CYS A 196 -11.52 -9.13 29.62
CA CYS A 196 -11.75 -9.57 31.00
C CYS A 196 -11.69 -8.41 31.98
N LEU A 197 -10.71 -7.50 31.87
CA LEU A 197 -10.60 -6.33 32.75
C LEU A 197 -11.76 -5.36 32.55
N LEU A 198 -12.22 -5.17 31.31
CA LEU A 198 -13.36 -4.33 30.99
C LEU A 198 -14.66 -4.93 31.58
N LEU A 199 -14.89 -6.24 31.40
CA LEU A 199 -16.02 -6.95 31.99
C LEU A 199 -15.97 -6.97 33.52
N LEU A 200 -14.79 -7.19 34.11
CA LEU A 200 -14.58 -7.13 35.56
C LEU A 200 -14.89 -5.74 36.10
N GLY A 201 -14.39 -4.69 35.44
CA GLY A 201 -14.65 -3.29 35.81
C GLY A 201 -16.14 -2.97 35.80
N PHE A 202 -16.86 -3.33 34.73
CA PHE A 202 -18.31 -3.16 34.67
C PHE A 202 -19.06 -4.01 35.70
N GLY A 203 -18.58 -5.23 35.96
CA GLY A 203 -19.13 -6.10 37.01
C GLY A 203 -19.02 -5.50 38.40
N LEU A 204 -17.86 -4.92 38.74
CA LEU A 204 -17.62 -4.25 40.01
C LEU A 204 -18.48 -2.99 40.18
N VAL A 205 -18.60 -2.17 39.13
CA VAL A 205 -19.48 -0.98 39.15
C VAL A 205 -20.95 -1.38 39.33
N GLY A 206 -21.41 -2.38 38.58
CA GLY A 206 -22.77 -2.91 38.72
C GLY A 206 -23.04 -3.49 40.12
N ALA A 207 -22.06 -4.19 40.69
CA ALA A 207 -22.14 -4.72 42.05
C ALA A 207 -22.21 -3.60 43.11
N ALA A 208 -21.44 -2.53 42.94
CA ALA A 208 -21.47 -1.36 43.81
C ALA A 208 -22.83 -0.65 43.77
N LEU A 209 -23.39 -0.44 42.57
CA LEU A 209 -24.72 0.18 42.41
C LEU A 209 -25.84 -0.66 43.03
N ARG A 210 -25.79 -1.99 42.88
CA ARG A 210 -26.78 -2.89 43.50
C ARG A 210 -26.71 -2.91 45.03
N ARG A 211 -25.54 -2.65 45.60
CA ARG A 211 -25.33 -2.58 47.05
C ARG A 211 -25.71 -1.22 47.65
N SER A 212 -25.99 -0.20 46.84
CA SER A 212 -26.43 1.09 47.36
C SER A 212 -27.81 0.95 48.01
N PRO A 213 -27.94 1.21 49.33
CA PRO A 213 -29.22 1.08 50.01
C PRO A 213 -30.23 2.04 49.39
N ARG A 214 -31.43 1.53 49.08
CA ARG A 214 -32.52 2.39 48.65
C ARG A 214 -32.77 3.39 49.77
N ILE A 215 -32.43 4.65 49.52
CA ILE A 215 -32.85 5.74 50.40
C ILE A 215 -34.36 5.81 50.22
N THR A 216 -35.09 5.11 51.09
CA THR A 216 -36.51 5.34 51.27
C THR A 216 -36.63 6.75 51.79
N SER A 217 -36.84 7.71 50.89
CA SER A 217 -37.22 9.06 51.26
C SER A 217 -38.49 8.94 52.08
N ALA A 218 -38.34 9.00 53.41
CA ALA A 218 -39.46 9.10 54.31
C ALA A 218 -40.17 10.41 53.94
N ARG A 219 -41.31 10.28 53.26
CA ARG A 219 -42.21 11.40 52.97
C ARG A 219 -42.73 11.89 54.31
N THR A 220 -42.06 12.87 54.89
CA THR A 220 -42.54 13.59 56.07
C THR A 220 -43.79 14.34 55.65
N GLY A 221 -44.97 13.75 55.92
CA GLY A 221 -46.23 14.45 55.81
C GLY A 221 -46.27 15.54 56.88
N SER A 222 -46.02 16.79 56.48
CA SER A 222 -46.37 17.94 57.31
C SER A 222 -47.87 18.20 57.16
N SER A 223 -48.67 17.53 57.99
CA SER A 223 -50.02 17.98 58.31
C SER A 223 -49.92 19.01 59.43
N SER A 224 -50.18 20.27 59.13
CA SER A 224 -50.56 21.26 60.14
C SER A 224 -51.64 22.17 59.56
N THR A 225 -52.89 21.74 59.77
CA THR A 225 -54.06 22.60 60.01
C THR A 225 -53.85 23.39 61.31
N PRO A 226 -54.40 24.60 61.42
CA PRO A 226 -55.82 24.78 61.75
C PRO A 226 -56.66 25.36 60.62
#